data_AF-A0A6P2N9C7-F1
#
_entry.id   AF-A0A6P2N9C7-F1
#
_cell.length_a   1.000
_cell.length_b   1.000
_cell.length_c   1.000
_cell.angle_alpha   90.00
_cell.angle_beta   90.00
_cell.angle_gamma   90.00
#
_symmetry.space_group_name_H-M   'P 1'
#
loop_
_entity.id
_entity.type
_entity.pdbx_description
1 polymer ?
#
loop_
_entity_poly.entity_id
_entity_poly.type
_entity_poly.pdbx_seq_one_letter_code
_entity_poly.pdbx_strand_id
1 'polypeptide(L)'
;MSDAARPAISAAIGAVRVGTSRPLAGTPHASAIDKHAVGSRLWLGTLDMAALDALCDVPNLPPGWRKMLDKRRTERQVEDWTKRLEGR
;
A
#
# COMPACT_ATOMS: atom_id res chain seq x y z
N MET A 1 19.06 -20.55 -18.67
CA MET A 1 18.62 -20.36 -17.27
C MET A 1 17.11 -20.32 -17.26
N SER A 2 16.47 -21.30 -16.62
CA SER A 2 15.02 -21.55 -16.73
C SER A 2 14.20 -20.41 -16.13
N ASP A 3 13.25 -19.89 -16.91
CA ASP A 3 12.18 -18.99 -16.45
C ASP A 3 11.16 -19.83 -15.65
N ALA A 4 11.47 -20.06 -14.38
CA ALA A 4 10.55 -20.75 -13.48
C ALA A 4 9.39 -19.79 -13.19
N ALA A 5 8.26 -19.99 -13.88
CA ALA A 5 7.02 -19.27 -13.66
C ALA A 5 6.73 -19.21 -12.15
N ARG A 6 6.72 -17.99 -11.58
CA ARG A 6 6.42 -17.82 -10.15
C ARG A 6 5.03 -18.41 -9.87
N PRO A 7 4.89 -19.29 -8.88
CA PRO A 7 3.60 -19.87 -8.56
C PRO A 7 2.62 -18.78 -8.11
N ALA A 8 1.35 -18.94 -8.47
CA ALA A 8 0.29 -18.07 -7.99
C ALA A 8 0.14 -18.23 -6.47
N ILE A 9 0.35 -17.14 -5.72
CA ILE A 9 0.11 -17.12 -4.28
C ILE A 9 -1.35 -16.78 -4.05
N SER A 10 -2.11 -17.74 -3.52
CA SER A 10 -3.44 -17.51 -2.96
C SER A 10 -3.33 -17.50 -1.43
N ALA A 11 -3.56 -16.35 -0.82
CA ALA A 11 -3.50 -16.18 0.63
C ALA A 11 -4.59 -15.23 1.12
N ALA A 12 -5.20 -15.56 2.25
CA ALA A 12 -6.10 -14.65 2.97
C ALA A 12 -5.28 -13.80 3.96
N ILE A 13 -5.45 -12.48 3.91
CA ILE A 13 -4.81 -11.57 4.87
C ILE A 13 -5.67 -11.54 6.13
N GLY A 14 -5.21 -12.20 7.20
CA GLY A 14 -5.93 -12.26 8.48
C GLY A 14 -5.80 -11.01 9.34
N ALA A 15 -4.68 -10.28 9.26
CA ALA A 15 -4.46 -9.04 9.99
C ALA A 15 -3.37 -8.18 9.35
N VAL A 16 -3.55 -6.86 9.40
CA VAL A 16 -2.48 -5.89 9.15
C VAL A 16 -1.83 -5.53 10.48
N ARG A 17 -0.48 -5.61 10.53
CA ARG A 17 0.30 -5.22 11.70
C ARG A 17 1.28 -4.11 11.31
N VAL A 18 1.38 -3.08 12.14
CA VAL A 18 2.32 -1.96 11.94
C VAL A 18 3.24 -1.84 13.14
N GLY A 19 4.39 -1.21 12.94
CA GLY A 19 5.39 -1.05 13.98
C GLY A 19 6.64 -0.38 13.42
N THR A 20 7.46 0.18 14.31
CA THR A 20 8.76 0.73 13.93
C THR A 20 9.74 -0.41 13.65
N SER A 21 10.49 -0.30 12.55
CA SER A 21 11.58 -1.24 12.29
C SER A 21 12.64 -1.07 13.38
N ARG A 22 12.96 -2.15 14.10
CA ARG A 22 13.96 -2.17 15.17
C ARG A 22 15.00 -3.24 14.93
N PRO A 23 16.24 -3.07 15.43
CA PRO A 23 17.27 -4.08 15.23
C PRO A 23 16.91 -5.39 15.95
N LEU A 24 17.16 -6.53 15.32
CA LEU A 24 16.88 -7.85 15.89
C LEU A 24 17.83 -8.11 17.05
N ALA A 25 17.32 -8.20 18.27
CA ALA A 25 18.07 -8.63 19.46
C ALA A 25 19.46 -7.94 19.61
N GLY A 26 19.52 -6.62 19.40
CA GLY A 26 20.76 -5.85 19.52
C GLY A 26 21.76 -6.00 18.38
N THR A 27 21.44 -6.78 17.33
CA THR A 27 22.23 -6.86 16.10
C THR A 27 21.92 -5.68 15.17
N PRO A 28 22.79 -5.32 14.21
CA PRO A 28 22.50 -4.23 13.25
C PRO A 28 21.42 -4.58 12.21
N HIS A 29 20.88 -5.80 12.22
CA HIS A 29 19.91 -6.24 11.22
C HIS A 29 18.52 -5.67 11.53
N ALA A 30 17.97 -4.89 10.60
CA ALA A 30 16.62 -4.37 10.70
C ALA A 30 15.59 -5.51 10.77
N SER A 31 14.66 -5.42 11.72
CA SER A 31 13.60 -6.40 11.91
C SER A 31 12.26 -5.72 12.18
N ALA A 32 11.18 -6.35 11.71
CA ALA A 32 9.81 -5.90 11.95
C ALA A 32 9.21 -6.55 13.22
N ILE A 33 10.02 -6.75 14.26
CA ILE A 33 9.60 -7.50 15.45
C ILE A 33 8.64 -6.70 16.35
N ASP A 34 8.73 -5.37 16.34
CA ASP A 34 7.89 -4.45 17.13
C ASP A 34 6.52 -4.16 16.48
N LYS A 35 5.92 -5.17 15.83
CA LYS A 35 4.65 -5.01 15.09
C LYS A 35 3.45 -5.38 15.94
N HIS A 36 2.49 -4.47 16.05
CA HIS A 36 1.22 -4.66 16.74
C HIS A 36 0.08 -4.75 15.73
N ALA A 37 -0.97 -5.51 16.09
CA ALA A 37 -2.18 -5.59 15.28
C ALA A 37 -2.87 -4.23 15.25
N VAL A 38 -3.40 -3.85 14.09
CA VAL A 38 -4.21 -2.65 13.98
C VAL A 38 -5.67 -3.05 13.87
N GLY A 39 -6.46 -2.65 14.88
CA GLY A 39 -7.90 -2.93 14.94
C GLY A 39 -8.78 -1.89 14.24
N SER A 40 -8.17 -0.84 13.68
CA SER A 40 -8.86 0.27 13.01
C SER A 40 -8.35 0.46 11.58
N ARG A 41 -9.07 1.26 10.79
CA ARG A 41 -8.64 1.63 9.44
C ARG A 41 -7.39 2.49 9.54
N LEU A 42 -6.31 2.08 8.87
CA LEU A 42 -5.10 2.87 8.72
C LEU A 42 -5.24 3.84 7.55
N TRP A 43 -4.96 5.10 7.80
CA TRP A 43 -4.74 6.09 6.76
C TRP A 43 -3.24 6.40 6.71
N LEU A 44 -2.57 6.06 5.61
CA LEU A 44 -1.11 6.20 5.47
C LEU A 44 -0.65 7.65 5.21
N GLY A 45 -1.40 8.65 5.68
CA GLY A 45 -1.05 10.06 5.57
C GLY A 45 -1.43 10.72 4.24
N THR A 46 -1.01 11.98 4.11
CA THR A 46 -1.21 12.85 2.94
C THR A 46 -0.73 12.20 1.65
N LEU A 47 -1.35 12.56 0.52
CA LEU A 47 -0.97 12.11 -0.81
C LEU A 47 0.56 12.13 -1.01
N ASP A 48 1.18 10.96 -0.96
CA ASP A 48 2.61 10.79 -1.26
C ASP A 48 2.79 10.87 -2.77
N MET A 49 3.30 12.02 -3.24
CA MET A 49 3.50 12.28 -4.66
C MET A 49 4.54 11.34 -5.28
N ALA A 50 5.57 10.91 -4.53
CA ALA A 50 6.58 10.01 -5.05
C ALA A 50 6.01 8.59 -5.23
N ALA A 51 5.22 8.13 -4.27
CA ALA A 51 4.50 6.86 -4.39
C ALA A 51 3.45 6.91 -5.52
N LEU A 52 2.76 8.03 -5.69
CA LEU A 52 1.77 8.21 -6.75
C LEU A 52 2.39 8.14 -8.14
N ASP A 53 3.54 8.80 -8.33
CA ASP A 53 4.32 8.75 -9.56
C ASP A 53 4.75 7.31 -9.88
N ALA A 54 5.30 6.60 -8.89
CA ALA A 54 5.69 5.18 -9.05
C ALA A 54 4.51 4.26 -9.39
N LEU A 55 3.31 4.55 -8.85
CA LEU A 55 2.11 3.76 -9.15
C LEU A 55 1.59 4.01 -10.58
N CYS A 56 1.71 5.23 -11.11
CA CYS A 56 1.36 5.53 -12.50
C CYS A 56 2.25 4.77 -13.50
N ASP A 57 3.49 4.44 -13.12
CA ASP A 57 4.42 3.70 -13.98
C ASP A 57 4.19 2.18 -13.99
N VAL A 58 3.23 1.66 -13.21
CA VAL A 58 2.91 0.22 -13.19
C VAL A 58 2.35 -0.21 -14.57
N PRO A 59 2.99 -1.16 -15.27
CA PRO A 59 2.68 -1.46 -16.67
C PRO A 59 1.29 -2.09 -16.91
N ASN A 60 0.67 -2.67 -15.88
CA ASN A 60 -0.65 -3.33 -15.99
C ASN A 60 -1.72 -2.74 -15.06
N LEU A 61 -1.61 -1.45 -14.74
CA LEU A 61 -2.60 -0.80 -13.90
C LEU A 61 -3.96 -0.69 -14.65
N PRO A 62 -5.09 -1.16 -14.06
CA PRO A 62 -6.39 -1.06 -14.71
C PRO A 62 -6.72 0.38 -15.12
N PRO A 63 -7.38 0.62 -16.28
CA PRO A 63 -7.59 1.98 -16.79
C PRO A 63 -8.32 2.91 -15.82
N GLY A 64 -9.31 2.40 -15.07
CA GLY A 64 -10.01 3.18 -14.05
C GLY A 64 -9.13 3.59 -12.87
N TRP A 65 -8.17 2.74 -12.50
CA TRP A 65 -7.19 3.05 -11.47
C TRP A 65 -6.19 4.08 -11.96
N ARG A 66 -5.67 3.93 -13.19
CA ARG A 66 -4.77 4.90 -13.80
C ARG A 66 -5.38 6.31 -13.82
N LYS A 67 -6.61 6.42 -14.30
CA LYS A 67 -7.37 7.69 -14.30
C LYS A 67 -7.52 8.31 -12.90
N MET A 68 -7.79 7.48 -11.89
CA MET A 68 -7.91 7.94 -10.51
C MET A 68 -6.56 8.45 -9.97
N LEU A 69 -5.46 7.73 -10.20
CA LEU A 69 -4.13 8.15 -9.77
C LEU A 69 -3.68 9.43 -10.49
N ASP A 70 -3.89 9.53 -11.80
CA ASP A 70 -3.59 10.75 -12.57
C ASP A 70 -4.36 11.95 -12.02
N LYS A 71 -5.65 11.77 -11.69
CA LYS A 71 -6.45 12.83 -11.07
C LYS A 71 -5.85 13.29 -9.74
N ARG A 72 -5.48 12.35 -8.87
CA ARG A 72 -4.80 12.69 -7.60
C ARG A 72 -3.49 13.42 -7.84
N ARG A 73 -2.76 13.05 -8.91
CA ARG A 73 -1.46 13.65 -9.26
C ARG A 73 -1.62 15.10 -9.65
N THR A 74 -2.61 15.38 -10.50
CA THR A 74 -2.93 16.72 -10.97
C THR A 74 -3.50 17.60 -9.86
N GLU A 75 -4.49 17.10 -9.12
CA GLU A 75 -5.21 17.88 -8.11
C GLU A 75 -4.45 17.96 -6.78
N ARG A 76 -3.42 17.12 -6.60
CA ARG A 76 -2.64 16.97 -5.37
C ARG A 76 -3.52 16.67 -4.14
N GLN A 77 -4.64 15.99 -4.37
CA GLN A 77 -5.62 15.64 -3.35
C GLN A 77 -6.17 14.24 -3.59
N VAL A 78 -6.61 13.59 -2.51
CA VAL A 78 -7.37 12.35 -2.58
C VAL A 78 -8.85 12.71 -2.68
N GLU A 79 -9.57 12.07 -3.60
CA GLU A 79 -10.99 12.30 -3.78
C GLU A 79 -11.80 11.87 -2.55
N ASP A 80 -12.95 12.53 -2.35
CA ASP A 80 -13.85 12.19 -1.25
C ASP A 80 -14.43 10.77 -1.41
N TRP A 81 -14.31 9.99 -0.34
CA TRP A 81 -14.80 8.61 -0.27
C TRP A 81 -16.06 8.45 0.58
N THR A 82 -16.61 9.53 1.15
CA THR A 82 -17.78 9.51 2.05
C THR A 82 -18.92 8.71 1.45
N LYS A 83 -19.33 9.02 0.22
CA LYS A 83 -20.40 8.28 -0.48
C LYS A 83 -20.12 6.77 -0.64
N ARG A 84 -18.87 6.39 -0.94
CA ARG A 84 -18.49 4.98 -1.12
C ARG A 84 -18.49 4.21 0.20
N LEU A 85 -18.05 4.87 1.27
CA LEU A 85 -17.88 4.23 2.57
C LEU A 85 -19.19 4.19 3.37
N GLU A 86 -20.05 5.19 3.18
CA GLU A 86 -21.27 5.35 3.97
C GLU A 86 -22.55 4.98 3.20
N GLY A 87 -22.46 4.82 1.88
CA GLY A 87 -23.60 4.45 1.04
C GLY A 87 -24.68 5.53 0.92
N ARG A 88 -24.31 6.80 1.19
CA ARG A 88 -25.19 7.98 1.16
C ARG A 88 -24.88 8.84 -0.07
#